data_AF-A0A6M4P604-F1
#
_entry.id   AF-A0A6M4P604-F1
#
_cell.length_a   1.000
_cell.length_b   1.000
_cell.length_c   1.000
_cell.angle_alpha   90.00
_cell.angle_beta   90.00
_cell.angle_gamma   90.00
#
_symmetry.space_group_name_H-M   'P 1'
#
loop_
_entity.id
_entity.type
_entity.pdbx_description
1 polymer ?
#
loop_
_entity_poly.entity_id
_entity_poly.type
_entity_poly.pdbx_seq_one_letter_code
_entity_poly.pdbx_strand_id
1 'polypeptide(L)'
;MKKFLFGSLLWESALKSWGGIIGILGFLASVLSYFIIPAESVIKTKFVMIVIMVITSILIIAIRAAWIATERSNQISNIPSPKVIHVINAIKPYCNCHALFIIDSTSLLPYDALVSVYYLEHGFEKFVGLGKVINVQDDKKVQVIITDNYDFEDKLEKIKGNLSEDLAKLIIKTSIPSSILQGGLNDR
;
A
#
# COMPACT_ATOMS: atom_id res chain seq x y z
N MET A 1 8.83 -5.03 10.68
CA MET A 1 7.58 -5.43 9.96
C MET A 1 7.25 -6.87 10.31
N LYS A 2 6.12 -7.15 11.00
CA LYS A 2 5.63 -8.52 11.14
C LYS A 2 5.20 -9.01 9.75
N LYS A 3 5.87 -10.03 9.21
CA LYS A 3 5.40 -10.74 8.01
C LYS A 3 4.08 -11.40 8.38
N PHE A 4 2.95 -10.82 7.98
CA PHE A 4 1.67 -11.48 8.10
C PHE A 4 1.66 -12.61 7.07
N LEU A 5 1.83 -13.84 7.54
CA LEU A 5 1.74 -15.04 6.69
C LEU A 5 0.33 -15.11 6.11
N PHE A 6 0.19 -15.56 4.87
CA PHE A 6 -1.13 -15.77 4.25
C PHE A 6 -2.08 -16.58 5.16
N GLY A 7 -1.56 -17.57 5.87
CA GLY A 7 -2.30 -18.35 6.87
C GLY A 7 -2.87 -17.51 8.02
N SER A 8 -2.18 -16.48 8.48
CA SER A 8 -2.71 -15.59 9.53
C SER A 8 -3.86 -14.72 9.03
N LEU A 9 -3.86 -14.33 7.75
CA LEU A 9 -4.94 -13.58 7.14
C LEU A 9 -6.18 -14.45 6.89
N LEU A 10 -5.98 -15.72 6.53
CA LEU A 10 -7.06 -16.71 6.45
C LEU A 10 -7.68 -16.99 7.82
N TRP A 11 -6.84 -17.18 8.85
CA TRP A 11 -7.28 -17.41 10.22
C TRP A 11 -8.06 -16.23 10.78
N GLU A 12 -7.53 -15.01 10.60
CA GLU A 12 -8.19 -13.79 11.04
C GLU A 12 -9.49 -13.55 10.26
N SER A 13 -9.52 -13.87 8.96
CA SER A 13 -10.75 -13.81 8.16
C SER A 13 -11.78 -14.84 8.59
N ALA A 14 -11.38 -16.06 8.98
CA ALA A 14 -12.28 -17.10 9.47
C ALA A 14 -12.90 -16.71 10.83
N LEU A 15 -12.09 -16.17 11.76
CA LEU A 15 -12.53 -15.72 13.08
C LEU A 15 -13.35 -14.43 13.07
N LYS A 16 -12.99 -13.45 12.23
CA LYS A 16 -13.76 -12.19 12.07
C LYS A 16 -14.93 -12.32 11.10
N SER A 17 -15.01 -13.39 10.30
CA SER A 17 -16.24 -13.69 9.58
C SER A 17 -17.22 -14.27 10.56
N TRP A 18 -18.48 -14.29 10.16
CA TRP A 18 -19.51 -15.14 10.75
C TRP A 18 -19.15 -16.64 10.69
N GLY A 19 -17.88 -17.04 10.65
CA GLY A 19 -17.38 -18.41 10.59
C GLY A 19 -17.83 -19.26 11.78
N GLY A 20 -18.03 -18.65 12.95
CA GLY A 20 -18.72 -19.31 14.06
C GLY A 20 -20.17 -19.65 13.73
N ILE A 21 -20.93 -18.71 13.15
CA ILE A 21 -22.33 -18.89 12.76
C ILE A 21 -22.46 -19.87 11.58
N ILE A 22 -21.58 -19.77 10.58
CA ILE A 22 -21.52 -20.68 9.43
C ILE A 22 -21.12 -22.09 9.89
N GLY A 23 -20.18 -22.21 10.84
CA GLY A 23 -19.81 -23.48 11.46
C GLY A 23 -20.98 -24.11 12.21
N ILE A 24 -21.72 -23.32 12.98
CA ILE A 24 -22.94 -23.77 13.70
C ILE A 24 -24.03 -24.20 12.72
N LEU A 25 -24.31 -23.40 11.68
CA LEU A 25 -25.29 -23.74 10.64
C LEU A 25 -24.89 -25.00 9.87
N GLY A 26 -23.61 -25.15 9.55
CA GLY A 26 -23.06 -26.33 8.91
C GLY A 26 -23.18 -27.59 9.78
N PHE A 27 -22.91 -27.46 11.08
CA PHE A 27 -23.10 -28.55 12.04
C PHE A 27 -24.58 -28.95 12.14
N LEU A 28 -25.49 -27.98 12.28
CA LEU A 28 -26.93 -28.20 12.30
C LEU A 28 -27.41 -28.87 11.01
N ALA A 29 -26.96 -28.41 9.84
CA ALA A 29 -27.28 -29.02 8.55
C ALA A 29 -26.77 -30.46 8.46
N SER A 30 -25.56 -30.74 8.96
CA SER A 30 -25.00 -32.09 9.01
C SER A 30 -25.82 -33.03 9.91
N VAL A 31 -26.22 -32.55 11.10
CA VAL A 31 -27.07 -33.32 12.02
C VAL A 31 -28.44 -33.58 11.40
N LEU A 32 -29.09 -32.56 10.83
CA LEU A 32 -30.39 -32.71 10.16
C LEU A 32 -30.32 -33.66 8.95
N SER A 33 -29.22 -33.64 8.19
CA SER A 33 -29.01 -34.56 7.07
C SER A 33 -28.98 -36.03 7.48
N TYR A 34 -28.54 -36.31 8.72
CA TYR A 34 -28.50 -37.68 9.25
C TYR A 34 -29.90 -38.25 9.48
N PHE A 35 -30.84 -37.41 9.94
CA PHE A 35 -32.21 -37.83 10.28
C PHE A 35 -33.18 -37.82 9.09
N ILE A 36 -32.93 -36.98 8.07
CA ILE A 36 -33.88 -36.77 6.97
C ILE A 36 -33.59 -37.69 5.77
N ILE A 37 -32.34 -38.14 5.57
CA ILE A 37 -31.95 -38.87 4.35
C ILE A 37 -32.09 -40.40 4.56
N PRO A 38 -33.03 -41.07 3.85
CA PRO A 38 -33.21 -42.53 3.93
C PRO A 38 -31.98 -43.27 3.41
N ALA A 39 -31.69 -44.44 3.99
CA ALA A 39 -30.44 -45.17 3.83
C ALA A 39 -30.25 -45.86 2.45
N GLU A 40 -31.24 -45.79 1.55
CA GLU A 40 -31.32 -46.66 0.37
C GLU A 40 -30.90 -46.02 -0.98
N SER A 41 -30.20 -44.89 -0.97
CA SER A 41 -29.67 -44.29 -2.21
C SER A 41 -28.29 -44.83 -2.61
N VAL A 42 -28.17 -45.27 -3.87
CA VAL A 42 -26.98 -45.93 -4.50
C VAL A 42 -25.71 -45.07 -4.46
N ILE A 43 -25.87 -43.75 -4.41
CA ILE A 43 -24.82 -42.82 -3.99
C ILE A 43 -25.21 -42.38 -2.60
N LYS A 44 -24.39 -42.68 -1.60
CA LYS A 44 -24.56 -42.23 -0.21
C LYS A 44 -24.67 -40.70 -0.20
N THR A 45 -25.90 -40.19 -0.35
CA THR A 45 -26.23 -38.77 -0.59
C THR A 45 -25.63 -37.87 0.51
N LYS A 46 -25.42 -38.46 1.69
CA LYS A 46 -24.68 -37.89 2.83
C LYS A 46 -23.29 -37.35 2.43
N PHE A 47 -22.51 -38.07 1.61
CA PHE A 47 -21.18 -37.61 1.17
C PHE A 47 -21.25 -36.47 0.15
N VAL A 48 -22.24 -36.50 -0.76
CA VAL A 48 -22.43 -35.42 -1.75
C VAL A 48 -22.78 -34.11 -1.04
N MET A 49 -23.64 -34.18 -0.01
CA MET A 49 -24.02 -33.01 0.77
C MET A 49 -22.83 -32.42 1.54
N ILE A 50 -22.00 -33.27 2.16
CA ILE A 50 -20.76 -32.85 2.84
C ILE A 50 -19.81 -32.16 1.86
N VAL A 51 -19.59 -32.73 0.68
CA VAL A 51 -18.71 -32.15 -0.34
C VAL A 51 -19.20 -30.78 -0.80
N ILE A 52 -20.51 -30.63 -1.06
CA ILE A 52 -21.11 -29.34 -1.43
C ILE A 52 -20.94 -28.32 -0.30
N MET A 53 -21.13 -28.71 0.95
CA MET A 53 -20.97 -27.83 2.11
C MET A 53 -19.53 -27.35 2.28
N VAL A 54 -18.56 -28.24 2.05
CA VAL A 54 -17.13 -27.89 2.10
C VAL A 54 -16.77 -26.94 0.96
N ILE A 55 -17.20 -27.24 -0.27
CA ILE A 55 -16.93 -26.39 -1.44
C ILE A 55 -17.53 -25.00 -1.27
N THR A 56 -18.79 -24.90 -0.83
CA THR A 56 -19.46 -23.62 -0.58
C THR A 56 -18.78 -22.82 0.53
N SER A 57 -18.33 -23.47 1.60
CA SER A 57 -17.56 -22.82 2.67
C SER A 57 -16.23 -22.26 2.16
N ILE A 58 -15.50 -23.03 1.35
CA ILE A 58 -14.24 -22.59 0.72
C ILE A 58 -14.50 -21.39 -0.20
N LEU A 59 -15.54 -21.44 -1.02
CA LEU A 59 -15.93 -20.34 -1.92
C LEU A 59 -16.25 -19.06 -1.14
N ILE A 60 -17.03 -19.14 -0.06
CA ILE A 60 -17.38 -17.98 0.78
C ILE A 60 -16.11 -17.35 1.38
N ILE A 61 -15.20 -18.17 1.90
CA ILE A 61 -13.93 -17.69 2.46
C ILE A 61 -13.08 -17.02 1.38
N ALA A 62 -12.97 -17.62 0.20
CA ALA A 62 -12.20 -17.09 -0.92
C ALA A 62 -12.75 -15.76 -1.43
N ILE A 63 -14.06 -15.65 -1.63
CA ILE A 63 -14.73 -14.41 -2.07
C ILE A 63 -14.50 -13.29 -1.04
N ARG A 64 -14.63 -13.59 0.25
CA ARG A 64 -14.42 -12.57 1.30
C ARG A 64 -12.96 -12.14 1.39
N ALA A 65 -12.02 -13.08 1.27
CA ALA A 65 -10.59 -12.76 1.24
C ALA A 65 -10.26 -11.85 0.05
N ALA A 66 -10.82 -12.14 -1.13
CA ALA A 66 -10.67 -11.30 -2.32
C ALA A 66 -11.28 -9.90 -2.10
N TRP A 67 -12.47 -9.80 -1.51
CA TRP A 67 -13.11 -8.52 -1.20
C TRP A 67 -12.27 -7.66 -0.25
N ILE A 68 -11.79 -8.23 0.85
CA ILE A 68 -10.94 -7.53 1.82
C ILE A 68 -9.62 -7.07 1.18
N ALA A 69 -9.03 -7.89 0.31
CA ALA A 69 -7.81 -7.53 -0.41
C ALA A 69 -8.04 -6.33 -1.34
N THR A 70 -9.14 -6.33 -2.10
CA THR A 70 -9.52 -5.20 -2.97
C THR A 70 -9.80 -3.93 -2.18
N GLU A 71 -10.55 -4.03 -1.08
CA GLU A 71 -10.87 -2.88 -0.22
C GLU A 71 -9.60 -2.26 0.38
N ARG A 72 -8.67 -3.09 0.87
CA ARG A 72 -7.37 -2.61 1.38
C ARG A 72 -6.49 -2.03 0.28
N SER A 73 -6.51 -2.60 -0.92
CA SER A 73 -5.80 -2.04 -2.08
C SER A 73 -6.35 -0.65 -2.44
N ASN A 74 -7.67 -0.49 -2.44
CA ASN A 74 -8.33 0.80 -2.74
C ASN A 74 -8.12 1.84 -1.62
N GLN A 75 -7.92 1.40 -0.37
CA GLN A 75 -7.52 2.30 0.71
C GLN A 75 -6.10 2.85 0.53
N ILE A 76 -5.17 2.05 0.00
CA ILE A 76 -3.79 2.51 -0.27
C ILE A 76 -3.77 3.60 -1.34
N SER A 77 -4.62 3.53 -2.37
CA SER A 77 -4.74 4.59 -3.39
C SER A 77 -5.32 5.90 -2.87
N ASN A 78 -6.04 5.89 -1.75
CA ASN A 78 -6.66 7.07 -1.15
C ASN A 78 -5.84 7.67 0.01
N ILE A 79 -4.63 7.17 0.28
CA ILE A 79 -3.76 7.79 1.28
C ILE A 79 -3.31 9.14 0.72
N PRO A 80 -3.61 10.26 1.39
CA PRO A 80 -3.21 11.57 0.91
C PRO A 80 -1.69 11.62 0.78
N SER A 81 -1.20 12.10 -0.37
CA SER A 81 0.22 12.31 -0.60
C SER A 81 0.79 13.23 0.50
N PRO A 82 1.97 12.91 1.06
CA PRO A 82 2.58 13.72 2.09
C PRO A 82 2.85 15.13 1.53
N LYS A 83 2.44 16.15 2.26
CA LYS A 83 2.63 17.55 1.86
C LYS A 83 4.05 17.99 2.18
N VAL A 84 4.65 18.78 1.29
CA VAL A 84 5.92 19.45 1.58
C VAL A 84 5.65 20.65 2.47
N ILE A 85 6.26 20.67 3.65
CA ILE A 85 6.10 21.74 4.65
C ILE A 85 7.18 22.80 4.44
N HIS A 86 8.42 22.36 4.20
CA HIS A 86 9.55 23.27 4.01
C HIS A 86 10.57 22.72 3.02
N VAL A 87 11.25 23.64 2.35
CA VAL A 87 12.40 23.37 1.49
C VAL A 87 13.55 24.24 1.95
N ILE A 88 14.69 23.60 2.26
CA ILE A 88 15.91 24.28 2.68
C ILE A 88 17.10 23.77 1.86
N ASN A 89 18.23 24.49 1.93
CA ASN A 89 19.47 24.04 1.31
C ASN A 89 19.95 22.73 1.95
N ALA A 90 20.57 21.88 1.14
CA ALA A 90 21.12 20.64 1.63
C ALA A 90 22.23 20.91 2.66
N ILE A 91 22.15 20.21 3.79
CA ILE A 91 23.11 20.31 4.90
C ILE A 91 24.22 19.26 4.74
N LYS A 92 25.42 19.53 5.26
CA LYS A 92 26.49 18.52 5.32
C LYS A 92 26.01 17.31 6.14
N PRO A 93 26.20 16.05 5.69
CA PRO A 93 27.10 15.60 4.61
C PRO A 93 26.52 15.63 3.18
N TYR A 94 25.27 16.03 2.99
CA TYR A 94 24.56 16.00 1.71
C TYR A 94 24.74 17.28 0.87
N CYS A 95 25.87 17.97 1.00
CA CYS A 95 26.10 19.23 0.28
C CYS A 95 26.14 19.08 -1.26
N ASN A 96 26.28 17.85 -1.76
CA ASN A 96 26.22 17.54 -3.19
C ASN A 96 24.78 17.36 -3.70
N CYS A 97 23.79 17.43 -2.82
CA CYS A 97 22.37 17.34 -3.15
C CYS A 97 21.77 18.75 -3.35
N HIS A 98 20.69 18.83 -4.12
CA HIS A 98 20.12 20.12 -4.54
C HIS A 98 19.34 20.82 -3.41
N ALA A 99 18.61 20.06 -2.60
CA ALA A 99 17.78 20.59 -1.51
C ALA A 99 17.46 19.51 -0.48
N LEU A 100 16.97 19.96 0.67
CA LEU A 100 16.37 19.15 1.72
C LEU A 100 14.91 19.54 1.90
N PHE A 101 14.02 18.59 1.66
CA PHE A 101 12.58 18.74 1.83
C PHE A 101 12.18 18.20 3.21
N ILE A 102 11.35 18.95 3.90
CA ILE A 102 10.68 18.53 5.13
C ILE A 102 9.23 18.30 4.76
N ILE A 103 8.76 17.07 4.94
CA ILE A 103 7.40 16.68 4.60
C ILE A 103 6.63 16.23 5.83
N ASP A 104 5.31 16.33 5.70
CA ASP A 104 4.38 15.92 6.73
C ASP A 104 4.45 14.42 7.01
N SER A 105 3.93 14.05 8.18
CA SER A 105 3.99 12.70 8.70
C SER A 105 3.34 11.68 7.76
N THR A 106 4.09 10.63 7.43
CA THR A 106 3.57 9.51 6.66
C THR A 106 4.22 8.20 7.05
N SER A 107 3.42 7.14 7.17
CA SER A 107 3.91 5.79 7.40
C SER A 107 4.45 5.11 6.14
N LEU A 108 4.30 5.74 4.97
CA LEU A 108 4.68 5.18 3.68
C LEU A 108 6.17 5.38 3.34
N LEU A 109 6.86 6.28 4.07
CA LEU A 109 8.24 6.66 3.79
C LEU A 109 9.16 6.26 4.94
N PRO A 110 9.65 5.00 4.97
CA PRO A 110 10.67 4.61 5.93
C PRO A 110 12.01 5.28 5.62
N TYR A 111 12.92 5.23 6.60
CA TYR A 111 14.32 5.61 6.41
C TYR A 111 14.92 4.89 5.18
N ASP A 112 15.76 5.61 4.43
CA ASP A 112 16.43 5.15 3.21
C ASP A 112 15.51 4.92 1.99
N ALA A 113 14.20 5.19 2.11
CA ALA A 113 13.29 5.06 0.97
C ALA A 113 13.63 6.06 -0.13
N LEU A 114 13.61 5.58 -1.37
CA LEU A 114 13.69 6.42 -2.56
C LEU A 114 12.31 6.98 -2.89
N VAL A 115 12.29 8.22 -3.34
CA VAL A 115 11.08 8.93 -3.72
C VAL A 115 11.27 9.66 -5.03
N SER A 116 10.17 9.85 -5.74
CA SER A 116 10.07 10.72 -6.90
C SER A 116 9.37 12.01 -6.50
N VAL A 117 9.88 13.11 -7.05
CA VAL A 117 9.34 14.45 -6.84
C VAL A 117 8.68 14.89 -8.13
N TYR A 118 7.44 15.35 -7.99
CA TYR A 118 6.64 15.94 -9.04
C TYR A 118 6.28 17.36 -8.68
N TYR A 119 6.10 18.19 -9.71
CA TYR A 119 5.61 19.55 -9.59
C TYR A 119 4.33 19.71 -10.41
N LEU A 120 3.29 20.24 -9.77
CA LEU A 120 2.00 20.50 -10.40
C LEU A 120 2.06 21.81 -11.20
N GLU A 121 1.96 21.69 -12.51
CA GLU A 121 1.97 22.82 -13.43
C GLU A 121 0.83 22.69 -14.43
N HIS A 122 -0.02 23.72 -14.52
CA HIS A 122 -1.22 23.74 -15.37
C HIS A 122 -2.16 22.53 -15.17
N GLY A 123 -2.20 21.97 -13.95
CA GLY A 123 -3.01 20.79 -13.64
C GLY A 123 -2.36 19.45 -13.97
N PHE A 124 -1.13 19.45 -14.47
CA PHE A 124 -0.37 18.23 -14.79
C PHE A 124 0.79 18.03 -13.81
N GLU A 125 1.00 16.79 -13.38
CA GLU A 125 2.17 16.41 -12.59
C GLU A 125 3.38 16.22 -13.50
N LYS A 126 4.34 17.14 -13.43
CA LYS A 126 5.62 17.02 -14.13
C LYS A 126 6.62 16.34 -13.20
N PHE A 127 7.29 15.28 -13.66
CA PHE A 127 8.41 14.70 -12.93
C PHE A 127 9.59 15.70 -12.92
N VAL A 128 10.12 16.00 -11.74
CA VAL A 128 11.15 17.05 -11.57
C VAL A 128 12.40 16.57 -10.84
N GLY A 129 12.37 15.42 -10.18
CA GLY A 129 13.54 14.97 -9.45
C GLY A 129 13.38 13.65 -8.73
N LEU A 130 14.51 13.14 -8.26
CA LEU A 130 14.58 12.04 -7.31
C LEU A 130 15.03 12.54 -5.95
N GLY A 131 14.54 11.87 -4.93
CA GLY A 131 14.96 12.10 -3.58
C GLY A 131 15.12 10.82 -2.78
N LYS A 132 15.70 10.99 -1.60
CA LYS A 132 15.94 9.91 -0.67
C LYS A 132 15.60 10.36 0.75
N VAL A 133 14.88 9.52 1.48
CA VAL A 133 14.56 9.76 2.88
C VAL A 133 15.82 9.57 3.72
N ILE A 134 16.26 10.63 4.40
CA ILE A 134 17.44 10.61 5.27
C ILE A 134 17.12 10.58 6.75
N ASN A 135 15.88 10.92 7.13
CA ASN A 135 15.47 10.89 8.53
C ASN A 135 13.94 10.84 8.65
N VAL A 136 13.46 10.13 9.67
CA VAL A 136 12.07 10.17 10.13
C VAL A 136 12.13 10.58 11.59
N GLN A 137 11.66 11.79 11.90
CA GLN A 137 11.74 12.38 13.23
C GLN A 137 10.72 11.74 14.19
N ASP A 138 10.90 11.96 15.50
CA ASP A 138 9.96 11.48 16.53
C ASP A 138 8.56 12.10 16.40
N ASP A 139 8.48 13.34 15.90
CA ASP A 139 7.22 14.02 15.55
C ASP A 139 6.62 13.53 14.22
N LYS A 140 7.21 12.47 13.65
CA LYS A 140 6.89 11.81 12.38
C LYS A 140 7.15 12.63 11.13
N LYS A 141 7.71 13.85 11.22
CA LYS A 141 8.13 14.57 10.02
C LYS A 141 9.26 13.83 9.32
N VAL A 142 9.23 13.85 8.00
CA VAL A 142 10.20 13.12 7.19
C VAL A 142 11.10 14.12 6.47
N GLN A 143 12.40 13.82 6.46
CA GLN A 143 13.41 14.60 5.76
C GLN A 143 13.84 13.85 4.52
N VAL A 144 13.73 14.52 3.37
CA VAL A 144 14.04 13.96 2.05
C VAL A 144 15.08 14.85 1.38
N ILE A 145 16.26 14.29 1.08
CA ILE A 145 17.24 14.98 0.23
C ILE A 145 16.86 14.80 -1.23
N ILE A 146 17.06 15.84 -2.06
CA ILE A 146 16.86 15.76 -3.51
C ILE A 146 18.21 15.45 -4.15
N THR A 147 18.35 14.23 -4.67
CA THR A 147 19.60 13.74 -5.27
C THR A 147 19.76 14.22 -6.70
N ASP A 148 18.66 14.19 -7.46
CA ASP A 148 18.66 14.51 -8.88
C ASP A 148 17.57 15.53 -9.16
N ASN A 149 17.92 16.53 -9.96
CA ASN A 149 17.02 17.57 -10.41
C ASN A 149 16.98 17.57 -11.95
N TYR A 150 15.79 17.39 -12.53
CA TYR A 150 15.57 17.37 -13.98
C TYR A 150 14.87 18.66 -14.42
N ASP A 151 15.64 19.62 -14.95
CA ASP A 151 15.16 20.92 -15.47
C ASP A 151 14.28 21.71 -14.49
N PHE A 152 14.56 21.61 -13.19
CA PHE A 152 13.77 22.24 -12.14
C PHE A 152 14.58 23.14 -11.21
N GLU A 153 15.87 23.38 -11.48
CA GLU A 153 16.76 24.21 -10.65
C GLU A 153 16.22 25.63 -10.42
N ASP A 154 15.80 26.33 -11.48
CA ASP A 154 15.28 27.70 -11.38
C ASP A 154 14.01 27.80 -10.54
N LYS A 155 13.16 26.77 -10.57
CA LYS A 155 11.94 26.70 -9.77
C LYS A 155 12.24 26.27 -8.35
N LEU A 156 13.19 25.36 -8.16
CA LEU A 156 13.63 24.92 -6.85
C LEU A 156 14.18 26.09 -6.04
N GLU A 157 14.98 26.97 -6.65
CA GLU A 157 15.47 28.20 -5.99
C GLU A 157 14.33 29.12 -5.53
N LYS A 158 13.26 29.26 -6.34
CA LYS A 158 12.07 30.02 -5.92
C LYS A 158 11.33 29.36 -4.77
N ILE A 159 11.21 28.03 -4.80
CA ILE A 159 10.53 27.24 -3.77
C ILE A 159 11.28 27.28 -2.43
N LYS A 160 12.60 27.47 -2.42
CA LYS A 160 13.37 27.73 -1.20
C LYS A 160 12.89 29.00 -0.46
N GLY A 161 12.14 29.88 -1.12
CA GLY A 161 11.41 30.98 -0.48
C GLY A 161 10.24 30.54 0.41
N ASN A 162 9.88 29.26 0.40
CA ASN A 162 8.86 28.64 1.26
C ASN A 162 7.46 29.27 1.18
N LEU A 163 7.06 29.75 -0.01
CA LEU A 163 5.70 30.23 -0.25
C LEU A 163 4.72 29.05 -0.25
N SER A 164 3.64 29.15 0.52
CA SER A 164 2.66 28.06 0.69
C SER A 164 2.04 27.60 -0.63
N GLU A 165 1.86 28.49 -1.59
CA GLU A 165 1.29 28.18 -2.91
C GLU A 165 2.21 27.30 -3.75
N ASP A 166 3.52 27.50 -3.65
CA ASP A 166 4.50 26.74 -4.43
C ASP A 166 4.83 25.40 -3.77
N LEU A 167 4.86 25.36 -2.44
CA LEU A 167 4.98 24.12 -1.68
C LEU A 167 3.80 23.17 -1.92
N ALA A 168 2.58 23.71 -2.05
CA ALA A 168 1.39 22.92 -2.33
C ALA A 168 1.41 22.27 -3.73
N LYS A 169 2.23 22.77 -4.66
CA LYS A 169 2.42 22.19 -5.99
C LYS A 169 3.43 21.04 -5.99
N LEU A 170 4.24 20.89 -4.95
CA LEU A 170 5.16 19.77 -4.83
C LEU A 170 4.42 18.51 -4.37
N ILE A 171 4.63 17.43 -5.11
CA ILE A 171 4.01 16.13 -4.87
C ILE A 171 5.13 15.10 -4.74
N ILE A 172 5.15 14.37 -3.62
CA ILE A 172 6.10 13.28 -3.40
C ILE A 172 5.40 11.94 -3.56
N LYS A 173 5.99 11.04 -4.35
CA LYS A 173 5.51 9.68 -4.56
C LYS A 173 6.58 8.65 -4.22
N THR A 174 6.15 7.49 -3.75
CA THR A 174 7.01 6.34 -3.43
C THR A 174 7.39 5.53 -4.67
N SER A 175 6.76 5.79 -5.82
CA SER A 175 7.02 5.09 -7.08
C SER A 175 8.13 5.78 -7.87
N ILE A 176 9.18 5.06 -8.23
CA ILE A 176 10.25 5.59 -9.08
C ILE A 176 9.96 5.22 -10.54
N PRO A 177 10.06 6.15 -11.49
CA PRO A 177 10.01 5.83 -12.91
C PRO A 177 11.05 4.76 -13.29
N SER A 178 10.60 3.67 -13.90
CA SER A 178 11.47 2.53 -14.26
C SER A 178 12.58 2.91 -15.24
N SER A 179 12.36 3.94 -16.06
CA SER A 179 13.37 4.48 -16.99
C SER A 179 14.64 4.95 -16.27
N ILE A 180 14.51 5.49 -15.06
CA ILE A 180 15.65 6.00 -14.29
C ILE A 180 16.45 4.86 -13.67
N LEU A 181 15.77 3.78 -13.27
CA LEU A 181 16.43 2.56 -12.76
C LEU A 181 17.19 1.80 -13.85
N GLN A 182 16.82 1.97 -15.12
CA GLN A 182 17.49 1.31 -16.26
C GLN A 182 18.80 1.99 -16.67
N GLY A 183 19.07 3.21 -16.19
CA GLY A 183 20.24 4.05 -16.53
C GLY A 183 21.61 3.55 -16.04
N GLY A 184 21.75 2.25 -15.74
CA GLY A 184 23.03 1.61 -15.41
C GLY A 184 23.20 0.20 -15.96
N LEU A 185 22.25 -0.31 -16.75
CA LEU A 185 22.32 -1.64 -17.36
C LEU A 185 22.73 -1.63 -18.84
N ASN A 186 22.68 -0.48 -19.52
CA ASN A 186 23.09 -0.35 -20.92
C ASN A 186 24.51 0.24 -21.11
N ASP A 187 25.16 0.71 -20.05
CA ASP A 187 26.52 1.28 -20.10
C ASP A 187 27.58 0.31 -19.54
N ARG A 188 27.37 -1.01 -19.66
CA ARG A 188 28.36 -2.05 -19.32
C ARG A 188 28.52 -3.08 -20.43
#